data_AF-A0A4Q2YNP3-F1
#
_entry.id   AF-A0A4Q2YNP3-F1
#
_cell.length_a   1.000
_cell.length_b   1.000
_cell.length_c   1.000
_cell.angle_alpha   90.00
_cell.angle_beta   90.00
_cell.angle_gamma   90.00
#
_symmetry.space_group_name_H-M   'P 1'
#
loop_
_entity.id
_entity.type
_entity.pdbx_description
1 polymer ?
#
loop_
_entity_poly.entity_id
_entity_poly.type
_entity_poly.pdbx_seq_one_letter_code
_entity_poly.pdbx_strand_id
1 'polypeptide(L)'
;TIDLNGRGVGHGAIHWSGNFDEPQDFEGQIREFSQGTGLLSNVAFHQGTRSFPLGESKTGLSSDLDALAAYMETLTSAGISPRRSADGSLTSGAMAGREIFIQENCASCHGGEAFSDSSSYSLHDVGTLVATSGTRLGGLLDGLDTPTLRGLWKTAPYLHDGSAATLSDVLVSRDLSGRHGGLFHRSPAEITQLVEYLESIDDLEPAAPSTSGQAPVIGEVGPLLHLVNRSISVALSATGQGPFAWSAIALPAGLEIDPVSGVISGAPASAGNFVARIGVRDVAGRAASWDIPWTITDPSAHRYVKLVSYSSQNGQPFSGLAEFNLLDAAGEPLDRSGWQASASSEETSSENGRASRTIDGQTNTIWHTAYSAGTPPFPHELVIDLGSPQSFHGFTCLPRQDGPNGRIKSYAFFFSDDGISWGNAAAEGDFADGTALQTVMFQSVANRYVK
;
A
#
# COMPACT_ATOMS: atom_id res chain seq x y z
N THR A 1 -35.37 -7.64 0.35
CA THR A 1 -35.00 -8.52 -0.77
C THR A 1 -34.61 -7.63 -1.93
N ILE A 2 -33.52 -7.94 -2.63
CA ILE A 2 -33.06 -7.16 -3.79
C ILE A 2 -33.96 -7.51 -4.97
N ASP A 3 -34.44 -6.50 -5.70
CA ASP A 3 -35.22 -6.68 -6.92
C ASP A 3 -34.34 -7.30 -8.01
N LEU A 4 -34.85 -8.33 -8.69
CA LEU A 4 -34.15 -9.02 -9.77
C LEU A 4 -34.51 -8.45 -11.16
N ASN A 5 -35.47 -7.53 -11.26
CA ASN A 5 -35.79 -6.87 -12.53
C ASN A 5 -34.59 -6.06 -13.05
N GLY A 6 -34.19 -6.35 -14.29
CA GLY A 6 -32.98 -5.83 -14.93
C GLY A 6 -31.72 -6.65 -14.64
N ARG A 7 -31.84 -7.72 -13.84
CA ARG A 7 -30.73 -8.54 -13.31
C ARG A 7 -31.00 -10.04 -13.43
N GLY A 8 -31.89 -10.43 -14.33
CA GLY A 8 -32.07 -11.82 -14.71
C GLY A 8 -30.87 -12.34 -15.49
N VAL A 9 -31.09 -12.80 -16.71
CA VAL A 9 -30.03 -13.29 -17.61
C VAL A 9 -29.73 -12.28 -18.72
N GLY A 10 -28.71 -12.56 -19.53
CA GLY A 10 -28.39 -11.80 -20.75
C GLY A 10 -27.23 -10.80 -20.63
N HIS A 11 -26.70 -10.60 -19.42
CA HIS A 11 -25.55 -9.71 -19.19
C HIS A 11 -24.19 -10.43 -19.22
N GLY A 12 -24.19 -11.76 -19.14
CA GLY A 12 -22.98 -12.58 -19.05
C GLY A 12 -23.11 -13.62 -17.94
N ALA A 13 -22.05 -13.76 -17.15
CA ALA A 13 -22.01 -14.69 -16.04
C ALA A 13 -23.04 -14.35 -14.95
N ILE A 14 -23.55 -15.38 -14.27
CA ILE A 14 -24.64 -15.26 -13.29
C ILE A 14 -24.10 -15.52 -11.87
N HIS A 15 -23.06 -14.78 -11.48
CA HIS A 15 -22.55 -14.71 -10.11
C HIS A 15 -21.36 -13.74 -10.09
N TRP A 16 -21.09 -13.07 -8.98
CA TRP A 16 -19.93 -12.15 -8.89
C TRP A 16 -18.57 -12.85 -9.07
N SER A 17 -18.48 -14.17 -8.85
CA SER A 17 -17.26 -14.93 -9.15
C SER A 17 -17.16 -15.38 -10.61
N GLY A 18 -18.10 -14.99 -11.47
CA GLY A 18 -18.05 -15.25 -12.91
C GLY A 18 -17.95 -16.73 -13.28
N ASN A 19 -18.66 -17.61 -12.56
CA ASN A 19 -18.52 -19.06 -12.70
C ASN A 19 -19.81 -19.80 -13.03
N PHE A 20 -20.93 -19.11 -13.26
CA PHE A 20 -22.17 -19.69 -13.77
C PHE A 20 -22.47 -19.08 -15.13
N ASP A 21 -22.69 -19.92 -16.13
CA ASP A 21 -23.04 -19.53 -17.50
C ASP A 21 -24.52 -19.80 -17.81
N GLU A 22 -25.23 -20.55 -16.98
CA GLU A 22 -26.68 -20.76 -17.06
C GLU A 22 -27.37 -20.70 -15.67
N PRO A 23 -28.62 -20.22 -15.57
CA PRO A 23 -29.38 -20.26 -14.30
C PRO A 23 -29.45 -21.65 -13.66
N GLN A 24 -29.38 -22.69 -14.48
CA GLN A 24 -29.45 -24.06 -14.06
C GLN A 24 -28.20 -24.50 -13.25
N ASP A 25 -27.08 -23.77 -13.31
CA ASP A 25 -25.89 -24.05 -12.50
C ASP A 25 -26.13 -23.93 -10.99
N PHE A 26 -27.13 -23.15 -10.59
CA PHE A 26 -27.57 -23.06 -9.20
C PHE A 26 -28.06 -24.41 -8.64
N GLU A 27 -28.32 -25.41 -9.48
CA GLU A 27 -28.57 -26.80 -9.05
C GLU A 27 -27.51 -27.31 -8.08
N GLY A 28 -26.23 -26.99 -8.33
CA GLY A 28 -25.14 -27.36 -7.42
C GLY A 28 -25.31 -26.72 -6.04
N GLN A 29 -25.61 -25.41 -6.00
CA GLN A 29 -25.83 -24.69 -4.75
C GLN A 29 -27.09 -25.17 -4.02
N ILE A 30 -28.16 -25.52 -4.73
CA ILE A 30 -29.38 -26.10 -4.15
C ILE A 30 -29.04 -27.38 -3.38
N ARG A 31 -28.17 -28.22 -3.93
CA ARG A 31 -27.76 -29.49 -3.32
C ARG A 31 -26.76 -29.30 -2.18
N GLU A 32 -25.70 -28.54 -2.42
CA GLU A 32 -24.54 -28.49 -1.54
C GLU A 32 -24.67 -27.44 -0.44
N PHE A 33 -25.11 -26.23 -0.80
CA PHE A 33 -25.22 -25.13 0.15
C PHE A 33 -26.57 -25.16 0.87
N SER A 34 -27.66 -25.30 0.12
CA SER A 34 -29.02 -25.31 0.67
C SER A 34 -29.46 -26.67 1.20
N GLN A 35 -28.62 -27.72 1.05
CA GLN A 35 -28.89 -29.09 1.51
C GLN A 35 -30.20 -29.69 0.93
N GLY A 36 -30.59 -29.24 -0.26
CA GLY A 36 -31.76 -29.75 -0.98
C GLY A 36 -31.46 -31.02 -1.78
N THR A 37 -32.49 -31.67 -2.31
CA THR A 37 -32.34 -32.84 -3.18
C THR A 37 -31.93 -32.50 -4.62
N GLY A 38 -31.96 -31.20 -4.98
CA GLY A 38 -31.85 -30.73 -6.35
C GLY A 38 -33.12 -30.94 -7.18
N LEU A 39 -33.14 -30.33 -8.36
CA LEU A 39 -34.21 -30.37 -9.36
C LEU A 39 -33.88 -31.29 -10.54
N LEU A 40 -32.66 -31.85 -10.59
CA LEU A 40 -32.26 -32.94 -11.48
C LEU A 40 -32.26 -34.30 -10.77
N SER A 41 -32.25 -35.39 -11.55
CA SER A 41 -31.90 -36.70 -10.98
C SER A 41 -30.38 -36.75 -10.69
N ASN A 42 -29.97 -37.49 -9.67
CA ASN A 42 -28.54 -37.65 -9.35
C ASN A 42 -27.75 -38.21 -10.54
N VAL A 43 -28.34 -39.09 -11.35
CA VAL A 43 -27.71 -39.64 -12.56
C VAL A 43 -27.48 -38.55 -13.59
N ALA A 44 -28.49 -37.72 -13.86
CA ALA A 44 -28.36 -36.63 -14.83
C ALA A 44 -27.35 -35.57 -14.36
N PHE A 45 -27.37 -35.22 -13.07
CA PHE A 45 -26.48 -34.22 -12.47
C PHE A 45 -25.00 -34.63 -12.49
N HIS A 46 -24.70 -35.91 -12.22
CA HIS A 46 -23.32 -36.42 -12.22
C HIS A 46 -22.87 -37.00 -13.57
N GLN A 47 -23.71 -36.91 -14.62
CA GLN A 47 -23.30 -37.35 -15.94
C GLN A 47 -22.36 -36.32 -16.56
N GLY A 48 -21.19 -36.78 -17.00
CA GLY A 48 -20.19 -35.93 -17.64
C GLY A 48 -19.66 -34.87 -16.67
N THR A 49 -19.65 -33.61 -17.10
CA THR A 49 -19.15 -32.48 -16.30
C THR A 49 -20.27 -31.62 -15.74
N ARG A 50 -21.54 -32.03 -15.84
CA ARG A 50 -22.71 -31.21 -15.46
C ARG A 50 -22.72 -30.75 -14.01
N SER A 51 -22.12 -31.51 -13.09
CA SER A 51 -22.01 -31.08 -11.70
C SER A 51 -21.06 -29.89 -11.50
N PHE A 52 -20.30 -29.51 -12.52
CA PHE A 52 -19.42 -28.35 -12.47
C PHE A 52 -20.15 -27.07 -12.92
N PRO A 53 -19.87 -25.93 -12.25
CA PRO A 53 -20.44 -24.61 -12.57
C PRO A 53 -20.29 -24.13 -14.03
N LEU A 54 -19.25 -24.54 -14.76
CA LEU A 54 -19.03 -24.23 -16.18
C LEU A 54 -18.90 -25.52 -16.99
N GLY A 55 -19.71 -26.52 -16.61
CA GLY A 55 -19.71 -27.85 -17.18
C GLY A 55 -20.56 -27.97 -18.43
N GLU A 56 -20.91 -29.20 -18.79
CA GLU A 56 -21.96 -29.44 -19.78
C GLU A 56 -23.29 -28.82 -19.33
N SER A 57 -24.02 -28.24 -20.29
CA SER A 57 -25.31 -27.59 -20.03
C SER A 57 -26.34 -28.56 -19.46
N LYS A 58 -27.18 -28.01 -18.59
CA LYS A 58 -28.33 -28.63 -17.92
C LYS A 58 -29.66 -28.25 -18.56
N THR A 59 -29.65 -27.35 -19.53
CA THR A 59 -30.84 -26.92 -20.28
C THR A 59 -31.57 -28.13 -20.88
N GLY A 60 -32.89 -28.19 -20.67
CA GLY A 60 -33.74 -29.27 -21.20
C GLY A 60 -33.72 -30.57 -20.39
N LEU A 61 -32.96 -30.63 -19.27
CA LEU A 61 -32.85 -31.83 -18.44
C LEU A 61 -33.82 -31.85 -17.25
N SER A 62 -34.38 -30.69 -16.87
CA SER A 62 -35.38 -30.56 -15.81
C SER A 62 -36.36 -29.44 -16.12
N SER A 63 -37.66 -29.76 -16.15
CA SER A 63 -38.72 -28.78 -16.41
C SER A 63 -38.74 -27.65 -15.38
N ASP A 64 -38.36 -27.94 -14.14
CA ASP A 64 -38.37 -26.95 -13.06
C ASP A 64 -37.20 -25.99 -13.18
N LEU A 65 -36.01 -26.50 -13.55
CA LEU A 65 -34.85 -25.66 -13.85
C LEU A 65 -35.07 -24.80 -15.08
N ASP A 66 -35.68 -25.36 -16.13
CA ASP A 66 -36.00 -24.62 -17.35
C ASP A 66 -37.09 -23.56 -17.09
N ALA A 67 -38.06 -23.84 -16.22
CA ALA A 67 -39.06 -22.86 -15.80
C ALA A 67 -38.44 -21.72 -15.00
N LEU A 68 -37.45 -22.01 -14.14
CA LEU A 68 -36.69 -20.98 -13.41
C LEU A 68 -35.87 -20.11 -14.36
N ALA A 69 -35.17 -20.72 -15.32
CA ALA A 69 -34.42 -19.99 -16.34
C ALA A 69 -35.33 -19.09 -17.18
N ALA A 70 -36.46 -19.63 -17.65
CA ALA A 70 -37.46 -18.87 -18.42
C ALA A 70 -38.07 -17.71 -17.60
N TYR A 71 -38.26 -17.89 -16.28
CA TYR A 71 -38.68 -16.79 -15.41
C TYR A 71 -37.60 -15.70 -15.33
N MET A 72 -36.33 -16.07 -15.15
CA MET A 72 -35.21 -15.11 -15.11
C MET A 72 -35.02 -14.37 -16.43
N GLU A 73 -35.31 -15.00 -17.58
CA GLU A 73 -35.34 -14.35 -18.90
C GLU A 73 -36.39 -13.23 -19.01
N THR A 74 -37.42 -13.23 -18.16
CA THR A 74 -38.42 -12.13 -18.15
C THR A 74 -37.95 -10.89 -17.39
N LEU A 75 -36.89 -11.00 -16.58
CA LEU A 75 -36.44 -9.97 -15.64
C LEU A 75 -35.40 -9.04 -16.27
N THR A 76 -35.70 -8.48 -17.45
CA THR A 76 -34.74 -7.71 -18.27
C THR A 76 -34.80 -6.20 -18.09
N SER A 77 -35.91 -5.65 -17.60
CA SER A 77 -36.12 -4.21 -17.47
C SER A 77 -35.65 -3.68 -16.11
N ALA A 78 -34.72 -2.73 -16.09
CA ALA A 78 -34.38 -1.99 -14.87
C ALA A 78 -35.45 -0.93 -14.54
N GLY A 79 -36.27 -0.53 -15.51
CA GLY A 79 -37.24 0.55 -15.41
C GLY A 79 -36.58 1.92 -15.62
N ILE A 80 -37.30 2.98 -15.27
CA ILE A 80 -36.82 4.38 -15.36
C ILE A 80 -36.35 4.83 -13.98
N SER A 81 -35.16 5.43 -13.92
CA SER A 81 -34.58 5.93 -12.69
C SER A 81 -35.36 7.13 -12.14
N PRO A 82 -35.64 7.18 -10.82
CA PRO A 82 -36.21 8.35 -10.17
C PRO A 82 -35.21 9.52 -10.08
N ARG A 83 -33.96 9.33 -10.53
CA ARG A 83 -32.91 10.35 -10.53
C ARG A 83 -32.82 11.13 -11.84
N ARG A 84 -33.59 10.73 -12.85
CA ARG A 84 -33.81 11.53 -14.06
C ARG A 84 -34.74 12.70 -13.81
N SER A 85 -34.69 13.68 -14.70
CA SER A 85 -35.68 14.74 -14.81
C SER A 85 -37.07 14.17 -15.12
N ALA A 86 -38.13 14.93 -14.84
CA ALA A 86 -39.51 14.49 -15.06
C ALA A 86 -39.85 14.15 -16.51
N ASP A 87 -39.08 14.67 -17.47
CA ASP A 87 -39.18 14.38 -18.91
C ASP A 87 -38.33 13.17 -19.35
N GLY A 88 -37.65 12.48 -18.43
CA GLY A 88 -36.74 11.36 -18.71
C GLY A 88 -35.33 11.77 -19.14
N SER A 89 -35.03 13.07 -19.23
CA SER A 89 -33.66 13.54 -19.48
C SER A 89 -32.76 13.38 -18.25
N LEU A 90 -31.44 13.39 -18.47
CA LEU A 90 -30.49 13.49 -17.36
C LEU A 90 -30.57 14.89 -16.73
N THR A 91 -30.38 14.98 -15.42
CA THR A 91 -30.18 16.27 -14.74
C THR A 91 -28.86 16.90 -15.18
N SER A 92 -28.67 18.20 -14.92
CA SER A 92 -27.39 18.86 -15.22
C SER A 92 -26.20 18.22 -14.46
N GLY A 93 -26.41 17.77 -13.23
CA GLY A 93 -25.40 17.05 -12.45
C GLY A 93 -25.09 15.67 -13.04
N ALA A 94 -26.12 14.89 -13.43
CA ALA A 94 -25.92 13.62 -14.10
C ALA A 94 -25.26 13.76 -15.48
N MET A 95 -25.50 14.85 -16.22
CA MET A 95 -24.77 15.14 -17.45
C MET A 95 -23.28 15.40 -17.20
N ALA A 96 -22.93 16.12 -16.14
CA ALA A 96 -21.54 16.31 -15.74
C ALA A 96 -20.90 14.99 -15.27
N GLY A 97 -21.63 14.17 -14.52
CA GLY A 97 -21.21 12.83 -14.12
C GLY A 97 -20.98 11.89 -15.30
N ARG A 98 -21.81 11.98 -16.34
CA ARG A 98 -21.67 11.23 -17.58
C ARG A 98 -20.35 11.53 -18.28
N GLU A 99 -19.92 12.79 -18.24
CA GLU A 99 -18.63 13.21 -18.79
C GLU A 99 -17.47 12.67 -17.94
N ILE A 100 -17.60 12.67 -16.61
CA ILE A 100 -16.61 12.04 -15.72
C ILE A 100 -16.50 10.53 -16.02
N PHE A 101 -17.62 9.83 -16.20
CA PHE A 101 -17.62 8.40 -16.56
C PHE A 101 -16.79 8.10 -17.82
N ILE A 102 -16.87 8.98 -18.83
CA ILE A 102 -16.07 8.89 -20.06
C ILE A 102 -14.59 9.15 -19.75
N GLN A 103 -14.29 10.22 -19.02
CA GLN A 103 -12.91 10.62 -18.70
C GLN A 103 -12.19 9.59 -17.85
N GLU A 104 -12.89 8.94 -16.93
CA GLU A 104 -12.34 7.87 -16.09
C GLU A 104 -12.38 6.51 -16.76
N ASN A 105 -12.82 6.46 -18.03
CA ASN A 105 -12.84 5.26 -18.84
C ASN A 105 -13.58 4.10 -18.14
N CYS A 106 -14.65 4.42 -17.41
CA CYS A 106 -15.46 3.42 -16.69
C CYS A 106 -16.05 2.38 -17.65
N ALA A 107 -16.30 2.78 -18.91
CA ALA A 107 -16.76 1.92 -20.00
C ALA A 107 -15.77 0.81 -20.39
N SER A 108 -14.51 0.84 -19.92
CA SER A 108 -13.55 -0.24 -20.19
C SER A 108 -13.98 -1.58 -19.62
N CYS A 109 -14.65 -1.57 -18.46
CA CYS A 109 -15.27 -2.75 -17.85
C CYS A 109 -16.80 -2.61 -17.87
N HIS A 110 -17.34 -1.42 -17.59
CA HIS A 110 -18.79 -1.17 -17.61
C HIS A 110 -19.29 -0.69 -18.98
N GLY A 111 -18.92 -1.40 -20.03
CA GLY A 111 -19.16 -1.01 -21.43
C GLY A 111 -20.46 -1.52 -22.05
N GLY A 112 -20.69 -1.12 -23.31
CA GLY A 112 -21.76 -1.65 -24.16
C GLY A 112 -23.18 -1.35 -23.68
N GLU A 113 -24.17 -2.04 -24.25
CA GLU A 113 -25.57 -1.92 -23.86
C GLU A 113 -25.83 -2.47 -22.45
N ALA A 114 -25.05 -3.45 -21.99
CA ALA A 114 -25.22 -4.04 -20.66
C ALA A 114 -24.62 -3.18 -19.53
N PHE A 115 -23.80 -2.16 -19.83
CA PHE A 115 -22.96 -1.48 -18.85
C PHE A 115 -22.09 -2.46 -18.04
N SER A 116 -21.56 -3.47 -18.74
CA SER A 116 -20.79 -4.58 -18.18
C SER A 116 -20.12 -5.35 -19.33
N ASP A 117 -18.91 -5.84 -19.07
CA ASP A 117 -18.17 -6.76 -19.93
C ASP A 117 -18.33 -8.24 -19.50
N SER A 118 -19.26 -8.55 -18.60
CA SER A 118 -19.50 -9.89 -18.04
C SER A 118 -19.73 -10.97 -19.11
N SER A 119 -20.30 -10.61 -20.27
CA SER A 119 -20.41 -11.51 -21.43
C SER A 119 -19.07 -12.07 -21.95
N SER A 120 -17.95 -11.43 -21.61
CA SER A 120 -16.59 -11.89 -21.94
C SER A 120 -16.01 -12.86 -20.90
N TYR A 121 -16.67 -13.05 -19.75
CA TYR A 121 -16.16 -13.81 -18.60
C TYR A 121 -14.80 -13.31 -18.07
N SER A 122 -14.47 -12.04 -18.33
CA SER A 122 -13.29 -11.38 -17.77
C SER A 122 -13.48 -11.10 -16.28
N LEU A 123 -12.42 -11.30 -15.50
CA LEU A 123 -12.41 -11.00 -14.07
C LEU A 123 -11.49 -9.82 -13.80
N HIS A 124 -11.90 -8.94 -12.90
CA HIS A 124 -11.16 -7.73 -12.55
C HIS A 124 -10.92 -7.64 -11.04
N ASP A 125 -9.67 -7.45 -10.63
CA ASP A 125 -9.33 -7.11 -9.24
C ASP A 125 -9.30 -5.60 -9.07
N VAL A 126 -10.44 -5.05 -8.62
CA VAL A 126 -10.58 -3.64 -8.27
C VAL A 126 -10.13 -3.32 -6.82
N GLY A 127 -9.42 -4.25 -6.18
CA GLY A 127 -8.86 -4.12 -4.83
C GLY A 127 -9.88 -4.16 -3.71
N THR A 128 -11.05 -4.75 -3.97
CA THR A 128 -12.11 -5.01 -2.98
C THR A 128 -12.07 -6.45 -2.47
N LEU A 129 -11.20 -7.31 -3.01
CA LEU A 129 -11.03 -8.67 -2.54
C LEU A 129 -10.46 -8.69 -1.11
N VAL A 130 -11.10 -9.47 -0.25
CA VAL A 130 -10.68 -9.72 1.14
C VAL A 130 -10.47 -11.21 1.37
N ALA A 131 -9.82 -11.59 2.46
CA ALA A 131 -9.56 -12.99 2.79
C ALA A 131 -10.85 -13.85 2.84
N THR A 132 -11.99 -13.24 3.12
CA THR A 132 -13.31 -13.91 3.17
C THR A 132 -14.06 -13.92 1.84
N SER A 133 -13.50 -13.38 0.75
CA SER A 133 -14.13 -13.40 -0.59
C SER A 133 -14.22 -14.82 -1.17
N GLY A 134 -13.51 -15.80 -0.62
CA GLY A 134 -13.62 -17.20 -1.02
C GLY A 134 -12.75 -17.56 -2.23
N THR A 135 -13.21 -18.55 -3.00
CA THR A 135 -12.44 -19.21 -4.08
C THR A 135 -13.27 -19.32 -5.34
N ARG A 136 -12.62 -19.37 -6.50
CA ARG A 136 -13.26 -19.64 -7.78
C ARG A 136 -12.84 -21.01 -8.31
N LEU A 137 -13.80 -21.91 -8.53
CA LEU A 137 -13.57 -23.25 -9.08
C LEU A 137 -12.48 -24.06 -8.32
N GLY A 138 -12.43 -23.90 -6.99
CA GLY A 138 -11.44 -24.55 -6.12
C GLY A 138 -10.04 -23.90 -6.13
N GLY A 139 -9.84 -22.83 -6.88
CA GLY A 139 -8.60 -22.03 -6.92
C GLY A 139 -8.74 -20.66 -6.26
N LEU A 140 -7.66 -19.87 -6.36
CA LEU A 140 -7.67 -18.47 -5.90
C LEU A 140 -8.72 -17.67 -6.67
N LEU A 141 -9.44 -16.79 -5.98
CA LEU A 141 -10.25 -15.74 -6.59
C LEU A 141 -9.35 -14.53 -6.83
N ASP A 142 -8.94 -14.33 -8.08
CA ASP A 142 -8.01 -13.30 -8.53
C ASP A 142 -8.68 -12.10 -9.20
N GLY A 143 -10.02 -12.10 -9.26
CA GLY A 143 -10.84 -11.00 -9.73
C GLY A 143 -12.33 -11.31 -9.60
N LEU A 144 -13.17 -10.31 -9.90
CA LEU A 144 -14.62 -10.39 -9.85
C LEU A 144 -15.21 -10.13 -11.24
N ASP A 145 -16.35 -10.74 -11.51
CA ASP A 145 -17.17 -10.40 -12.68
C ASP A 145 -17.74 -8.98 -12.55
N THR A 146 -17.74 -8.23 -13.65
CA THR A 146 -18.20 -6.84 -13.67
C THR A 146 -19.73 -6.78 -13.65
N PRO A 147 -20.39 -6.29 -12.60
CA PRO A 147 -21.85 -6.22 -12.59
C PRO A 147 -22.37 -5.15 -13.56
N THR A 148 -23.59 -5.34 -14.07
CA THR A 148 -24.30 -4.27 -14.79
C THR A 148 -24.52 -3.05 -13.89
N LEU A 149 -24.32 -1.85 -14.43
CA LEU A 149 -24.66 -0.59 -13.75
C LEU A 149 -26.12 -0.18 -13.93
N ARG A 150 -26.91 -0.93 -14.71
CA ARG A 150 -28.34 -0.62 -14.88
C ARG A 150 -29.09 -0.86 -13.56
N GLY A 151 -29.93 0.10 -13.17
CA GLY A 151 -30.79 -0.09 -12.01
C GLY A 151 -30.10 0.10 -10.65
N LEU A 152 -28.89 0.68 -10.60
CA LEU A 152 -28.12 0.77 -9.35
C LEU A 152 -28.87 1.43 -8.18
N TRP A 153 -29.75 2.39 -8.46
CA TRP A 153 -30.54 3.09 -7.44
C TRP A 153 -31.43 2.16 -6.59
N LYS A 154 -31.64 0.90 -6.98
CA LYS A 154 -32.45 -0.09 -6.27
C LYS A 154 -31.66 -1.05 -5.38
N THR A 155 -30.33 -1.06 -5.46
CA THR A 155 -29.54 -2.24 -5.05
C THR A 155 -28.46 -1.99 -4.02
N ALA A 156 -28.54 -0.91 -3.26
CA ALA A 156 -27.71 -0.80 -2.07
C ALA A 156 -28.01 -1.96 -1.08
N PRO A 157 -27.01 -2.46 -0.34
CA PRO A 157 -25.59 -2.08 -0.40
C PRO A 157 -24.85 -2.67 -1.61
N TYR A 158 -23.68 -2.11 -1.90
CA TYR A 158 -22.86 -2.40 -3.09
C TYR A 158 -21.60 -3.21 -2.74
N LEU A 159 -20.88 -3.63 -3.78
CA LEU A 159 -19.77 -4.60 -3.79
C LEU A 159 -20.21 -6.04 -3.52
N HIS A 160 -19.37 -7.01 -3.88
CA HIS A 160 -19.69 -8.46 -3.82
C HIS A 160 -19.98 -8.95 -2.39
N ASP A 161 -19.47 -8.23 -1.39
CA ASP A 161 -19.62 -8.51 0.03
C ASP A 161 -20.59 -7.56 0.75
N GLY A 162 -21.22 -6.62 0.02
CA GLY A 162 -22.13 -5.63 0.58
C GLY A 162 -21.45 -4.60 1.51
N SER A 163 -20.13 -4.45 1.44
CA SER A 163 -19.37 -3.57 2.35
C SER A 163 -19.56 -2.06 2.11
N ALA A 164 -20.08 -1.66 0.96
CA ALA A 164 -20.35 -0.26 0.61
C ALA A 164 -21.83 0.07 0.77
N ALA A 165 -22.18 0.97 1.70
CA ALA A 165 -23.58 1.37 1.92
C ALA A 165 -24.09 2.30 0.80
N THR A 166 -23.21 3.09 0.20
CA THR A 166 -23.53 4.07 -0.84
C THR A 166 -22.60 3.94 -2.06
N LEU A 167 -22.99 4.50 -3.21
CA LEU A 167 -22.10 4.58 -4.37
C LEU A 167 -20.88 5.47 -4.10
N SER A 168 -21.03 6.51 -3.26
CA SER A 168 -19.88 7.32 -2.82
C SER A 168 -18.86 6.47 -2.06
N ASP A 169 -19.33 5.52 -1.23
CA ASP A 169 -18.42 4.58 -0.55
C ASP A 169 -17.67 3.70 -1.56
N VAL A 170 -18.34 3.20 -2.60
CA VAL A 170 -17.70 2.43 -3.68
C VAL A 170 -16.56 3.23 -4.31
N LEU A 171 -16.81 4.50 -4.64
CA LEU A 171 -15.90 5.34 -5.42
C LEU A 171 -14.75 5.96 -4.61
N VAL A 172 -14.88 6.05 -3.28
CA VAL A 172 -13.94 6.81 -2.43
C VAL A 172 -13.42 6.01 -1.25
N SER A 173 -14.30 5.48 -0.39
CA SER A 173 -13.89 4.91 0.90
C SER A 173 -13.53 3.42 0.83
N ARG A 174 -14.07 2.71 -0.16
CA ARG A 174 -13.83 1.27 -0.40
C ARG A 174 -12.88 0.99 -1.55
N ASP A 175 -12.63 1.96 -2.43
CA ASP A 175 -11.55 1.90 -3.42
C ASP A 175 -10.22 2.35 -2.81
N LEU A 176 -9.79 1.71 -1.71
CA LEU A 176 -8.53 2.05 -1.03
C LEU A 176 -7.31 1.77 -1.91
N SER A 177 -7.49 0.85 -2.85
CA SER A 177 -6.49 0.51 -3.84
C SER A 177 -6.52 1.44 -5.04
N GLY A 178 -7.47 2.36 -5.20
CA GLY A 178 -7.75 3.14 -6.41
C GLY A 178 -7.74 2.38 -7.75
N ARG A 179 -7.95 1.06 -7.73
CA ARG A 179 -8.05 0.21 -8.91
C ARG A 179 -9.45 0.27 -9.52
N HIS A 180 -10.44 0.80 -8.79
CA HIS A 180 -11.80 1.05 -9.27
C HIS A 180 -11.95 2.46 -9.90
N GLY A 181 -10.99 2.85 -10.75
CA GLY A 181 -11.03 4.11 -11.50
C GLY A 181 -10.11 5.23 -10.99
N GLY A 182 -9.48 5.08 -9.81
CA GLY A 182 -8.42 6.00 -9.37
C GLY A 182 -8.90 7.43 -9.09
N LEU A 183 -10.05 7.57 -8.45
CA LEU A 183 -10.81 8.82 -8.35
C LEU A 183 -10.32 9.80 -7.26
N PHE A 184 -9.20 9.51 -6.59
CA PHE A 184 -8.66 10.36 -5.51
C PHE A 184 -8.34 11.80 -5.93
N HIS A 185 -8.19 12.05 -7.22
CA HIS A 185 -7.92 13.36 -7.78
C HIS A 185 -9.19 14.19 -8.04
N ARG A 186 -10.38 13.59 -7.95
CA ARG A 186 -11.66 14.26 -8.17
C ARG A 186 -12.15 14.94 -6.90
N SER A 187 -12.76 16.10 -7.08
CA SER A 187 -13.38 16.85 -5.99
C SER A 187 -14.65 16.14 -5.47
N PRO A 188 -15.07 16.39 -4.22
CA PRO A 188 -16.33 15.84 -3.70
C PRO A 188 -17.57 16.19 -4.56
N ALA A 189 -17.56 17.36 -5.22
CA ALA A 189 -18.62 17.76 -6.13
C ALA A 189 -18.65 16.90 -7.40
N GLU A 190 -17.49 16.61 -7.99
CA GLU A 190 -17.36 15.72 -9.15
C GLU A 190 -17.77 14.28 -8.80
N ILE A 191 -17.40 13.79 -7.61
CA ILE A 191 -17.87 12.48 -7.13
C ILE A 191 -19.40 12.45 -7.01
N THR A 192 -20.00 13.50 -6.46
CA THR A 192 -21.47 13.61 -6.36
C THR A 192 -22.12 13.59 -7.74
N GLN A 193 -21.56 14.30 -8.71
CA GLN A 193 -22.05 14.31 -10.09
C GLN A 193 -21.94 12.92 -10.73
N LEU A 194 -20.81 12.21 -10.55
CA LEU A 194 -20.65 10.84 -11.02
C LEU A 194 -21.69 9.90 -10.38
N VAL A 195 -21.93 10.02 -9.08
CA VAL A 195 -22.99 9.25 -8.39
C VAL A 195 -24.37 9.56 -9.00
N GLU A 196 -24.72 10.83 -9.24
CA GLU A 196 -25.98 11.19 -9.89
C GLU A 196 -26.13 10.53 -11.27
N TYR A 197 -25.04 10.46 -12.04
CA TYR A 197 -25.05 9.74 -13.31
C TYR A 197 -25.27 8.24 -13.13
N LEU A 198 -24.49 7.59 -12.25
CA LEU A 198 -24.60 6.15 -11.97
C LEU A 198 -26.00 5.75 -11.51
N GLU A 199 -26.64 6.56 -10.66
CA GLU A 199 -28.02 6.30 -10.24
C GLU A 199 -29.06 6.59 -11.33
N SER A 200 -28.69 7.30 -12.41
CA SER A 200 -29.55 7.58 -13.56
C SER A 200 -29.44 6.55 -14.69
N ILE A 201 -28.49 5.60 -14.61
CA ILE A 201 -28.30 4.54 -15.63
C ILE A 201 -29.45 3.54 -15.56
N ASP A 202 -30.39 3.68 -16.49
CA ASP A 202 -31.67 2.97 -16.55
C ASP A 202 -32.01 2.56 -17.99
N ASP A 203 -33.23 2.06 -18.25
CA ASP A 203 -33.61 1.58 -19.59
C ASP A 203 -33.67 2.67 -20.67
N LEU A 204 -33.62 3.97 -20.31
CA LEU A 204 -33.56 5.07 -21.27
C LEU A 204 -32.13 5.38 -21.75
N GLU A 205 -31.10 4.94 -21.03
CA GLU A 205 -29.71 5.07 -21.50
C GLU A 205 -29.39 3.89 -22.44
N PRO A 206 -29.12 4.13 -23.74
CA PRO A 206 -29.01 3.05 -24.71
C PRO A 206 -27.77 2.18 -24.49
N ALA A 207 -26.63 2.80 -24.19
CA ALA A 207 -25.37 2.11 -23.95
C ALA A 207 -24.43 2.97 -23.11
N ALA A 208 -23.39 2.34 -22.56
CA ALA A 208 -22.35 3.02 -21.80
C ALA A 208 -21.67 4.10 -22.63
N PRO A 209 -21.59 5.34 -22.13
CA PRO A 209 -20.92 6.40 -22.83
C PRO A 209 -19.43 6.11 -22.88
N SER A 210 -18.90 6.08 -24.08
CA SER A 210 -17.48 5.88 -24.35
C SER A 210 -17.05 6.79 -25.48
N THR A 211 -15.79 7.21 -25.47
CA THR A 211 -15.15 7.78 -26.65
C THR A 211 -14.66 6.63 -27.53
N SER A 212 -14.95 6.68 -28.84
CA SER A 212 -14.47 5.66 -29.77
C SER A 212 -12.94 5.56 -29.74
N GLY A 213 -12.41 4.34 -29.50
CA GLY A 213 -10.98 4.02 -29.54
C GLY A 213 -10.44 3.49 -28.21
N GLN A 214 -9.32 2.77 -28.29
CA GLN A 214 -8.69 2.12 -27.14
C GLN A 214 -8.11 3.15 -26.18
N ALA A 215 -8.40 3.00 -24.88
CA ALA A 215 -7.80 3.79 -23.81
C ALA A 215 -6.27 3.66 -23.84
N PRO A 216 -5.54 4.67 -23.31
CA PRO A 216 -4.10 4.54 -23.22
C PRO A 216 -3.72 3.32 -22.37
N VAL A 217 -2.60 2.69 -22.68
CA VAL A 217 -2.05 1.59 -21.85
C VAL A 217 -0.67 2.02 -21.41
N ILE A 218 -0.44 2.08 -20.10
CA ILE A 218 0.88 2.36 -19.54
C ILE A 218 1.75 1.11 -19.74
N GLY A 219 2.95 1.31 -20.29
CA GLY A 219 3.94 0.23 -20.42
C GLY A 219 4.34 -0.30 -19.04
N GLU A 220 4.46 -1.62 -18.91
CA GLU A 220 4.74 -2.27 -17.63
C GLU A 220 6.01 -1.70 -16.98
N VAL A 221 5.87 -1.22 -15.74
CA VAL A 221 6.99 -0.80 -14.89
C VAL A 221 7.02 -1.72 -13.69
N GLY A 222 8.10 -2.51 -13.58
CA GLY A 222 8.32 -3.40 -12.45
C GLY A 222 8.69 -2.66 -11.16
N PRO A 223 8.87 -3.40 -10.06
CA PRO A 223 9.31 -2.83 -8.80
C PRO A 223 10.62 -2.07 -8.91
N LEU A 224 10.71 -0.91 -8.27
CA LEU A 224 11.90 -0.07 -8.26
C LEU A 224 12.63 -0.15 -6.92
N LEU A 225 13.96 -0.19 -6.97
CA LEU A 225 14.85 -0.07 -5.81
C LEU A 225 15.74 1.15 -6.00
N HIS A 226 15.80 2.03 -5.00
CA HIS A 226 16.66 3.21 -5.06
C HIS A 226 17.22 3.60 -3.69
N LEU A 227 18.19 4.52 -3.68
CA LEU A 227 18.81 5.03 -2.45
C LEU A 227 18.29 6.42 -2.12
N VAL A 228 18.13 6.71 -0.82
CA VAL A 228 17.83 8.05 -0.30
C VAL A 228 18.86 9.07 -0.81
N ASN A 229 18.39 10.28 -1.14
CA ASN A 229 19.17 11.43 -1.60
C ASN A 229 19.98 11.20 -2.90
N ARG A 230 19.69 10.14 -3.66
CA ARG A 230 20.26 9.93 -4.99
C ARG A 230 19.26 10.34 -6.05
N SER A 231 19.69 11.20 -6.98
CA SER A 231 18.84 11.58 -8.11
C SER A 231 18.47 10.36 -8.94
N ILE A 232 17.20 10.28 -9.35
CA ILE A 232 16.69 9.31 -10.31
C ILE A 232 15.97 10.03 -11.45
N SER A 233 15.90 9.37 -12.60
CA SER A 233 15.05 9.74 -13.73
C SER A 233 14.47 8.47 -14.35
N VAL A 234 13.16 8.33 -14.33
CA VAL A 234 12.42 7.18 -14.85
C VAL A 234 11.45 7.69 -15.92
N ALA A 235 11.67 7.32 -17.17
CA ALA A 235 10.78 7.66 -18.26
C ALA A 235 9.68 6.60 -18.39
N LEU A 236 8.42 7.03 -18.24
CA LEU A 236 7.26 6.18 -18.48
C LEU A 236 6.89 6.19 -19.96
N SER A 237 6.16 5.16 -20.39
CA SER A 237 5.63 5.08 -21.75
C SER A 237 4.17 4.67 -21.74
N ALA A 238 3.41 5.12 -22.73
CA ALA A 238 2.04 4.68 -22.95
C ALA A 238 1.77 4.48 -24.44
N THR A 239 0.90 3.52 -24.77
CA THR A 239 0.29 3.39 -26.10
C THR A 239 -1.06 4.12 -26.11
N GLY A 240 -1.59 4.47 -27.28
CA GLY A 240 -2.89 5.15 -27.42
C GLY A 240 -2.79 6.42 -28.26
N GLN A 241 -3.80 7.29 -28.19
CA GLN A 241 -3.84 8.54 -28.96
C GLN A 241 -3.30 9.72 -28.15
N GLY A 242 -2.01 10.00 -28.29
CA GLY A 242 -1.38 11.17 -27.67
C GLY A 242 -1.77 12.52 -28.33
N PRO A 243 -1.32 13.66 -27.79
CA PRO A 243 -0.47 13.81 -26.60
C PRO A 243 -1.09 13.26 -25.31
N PHE A 244 -0.21 12.79 -24.42
CA PHE A 244 -0.60 12.26 -23.11
C PHE A 244 -0.42 13.32 -22.03
N ALA A 245 -1.29 13.30 -21.03
CA ALA A 245 -1.16 14.04 -19.79
C ALA A 245 -0.91 13.05 -18.65
N TRP A 246 0.22 13.19 -17.96
CA TRP A 246 0.66 12.30 -16.90
C TRP A 246 0.38 12.87 -15.53
N SER A 247 0.09 12.00 -14.57
CA SER A 247 -0.06 12.34 -13.17
C SER A 247 0.53 11.23 -12.30
N ALA A 248 0.87 11.57 -11.06
CA ALA A 248 1.31 10.59 -10.08
C ALA A 248 0.87 11.01 -8.68
N ILE A 249 0.56 10.03 -7.85
CA ILE A 249 0.27 10.20 -6.43
C ILE A 249 1.09 9.20 -5.63
N ALA A 250 1.29 9.48 -4.34
CA ALA A 250 2.05 8.64 -3.41
C ALA A 250 3.49 8.34 -3.89
N LEU A 251 4.10 9.26 -4.65
CA LEU A 251 5.54 9.20 -4.92
C LEU A 251 6.33 9.38 -3.61
N PRO A 252 7.46 8.67 -3.45
CA PRO A 252 8.42 8.99 -2.40
C PRO A 252 8.71 10.50 -2.35
N ALA A 253 8.72 11.10 -1.16
CA ALA A 253 8.93 12.54 -1.01
C ALA A 253 10.24 12.97 -1.69
N GLY A 254 10.22 14.07 -2.46
CA GLY A 254 11.37 14.52 -3.25
C GLY A 254 11.42 13.98 -4.68
N LEU A 255 10.44 13.16 -5.08
CA LEU A 255 10.19 12.78 -6.46
C LEU A 255 8.94 13.49 -7.01
N GLU A 256 9.00 13.88 -8.28
CA GLU A 256 7.90 14.50 -9.01
C GLU A 256 7.79 13.88 -10.42
N ILE A 257 6.59 13.90 -10.99
CA ILE A 257 6.36 13.53 -12.39
C ILE A 257 6.16 14.78 -13.24
N ASP A 258 6.83 14.84 -14.38
CA ASP A 258 6.55 15.85 -15.38
C ASP A 258 5.24 15.49 -16.13
N PRO A 259 4.21 16.35 -16.12
CA PRO A 259 2.87 16.01 -16.61
C PRO A 259 2.79 15.89 -18.14
N VAL A 260 3.83 16.28 -18.88
CA VAL A 260 3.85 16.25 -20.35
C VAL A 260 4.67 15.07 -20.85
N SER A 261 5.87 14.88 -20.30
CA SER A 261 6.81 13.84 -20.71
C SER A 261 6.62 12.51 -20.00
N GLY A 262 5.94 12.49 -18.84
CA GLY A 262 5.78 11.29 -18.02
C GLY A 262 7.08 10.86 -17.34
N VAL A 263 8.10 11.73 -17.26
CA VAL A 263 9.35 11.44 -16.57
C VAL A 263 9.18 11.71 -15.08
N ILE A 264 9.40 10.67 -14.26
CA ILE A 264 9.54 10.81 -12.81
C ILE A 264 11.00 11.17 -12.51
N SER A 265 11.24 12.27 -11.82
CA SER A 265 12.60 12.70 -11.47
C SER A 265 12.67 13.35 -10.09
N GLY A 266 13.89 13.47 -9.55
CA GLY A 266 14.15 14.04 -8.23
C GLY A 266 15.06 13.13 -7.40
N ALA A 267 15.13 13.39 -6.10
CA ALA A 267 15.88 12.57 -5.15
C ALA A 267 14.98 12.23 -3.95
N PRO A 268 14.74 10.95 -3.65
CA PRO A 268 13.84 10.57 -2.58
C PRO A 268 14.46 10.93 -1.22
N ALA A 269 13.69 11.61 -0.38
CA ALA A 269 14.15 12.21 0.88
C ALA A 269 14.10 11.25 2.08
N SER A 270 13.34 10.16 1.97
CA SER A 270 13.17 9.20 3.06
C SER A 270 13.18 7.76 2.56
N ALA A 271 13.76 6.87 3.38
CA ALA A 271 13.70 5.43 3.17
C ALA A 271 12.29 4.91 3.48
N GLY A 272 11.92 3.80 2.85
CA GLY A 272 10.63 3.17 3.04
C GLY A 272 10.18 2.34 1.86
N ASN A 273 9.07 1.64 2.04
CA ASN A 273 8.36 0.97 0.95
C ASN A 273 7.14 1.83 0.57
N PHE A 274 7.05 2.17 -0.71
CA PHE A 274 6.01 3.00 -1.29
C PHE A 274 5.31 2.23 -2.40
N VAL A 275 4.07 2.60 -2.69
CA VAL A 275 3.36 2.18 -3.90
C VAL A 275 2.95 3.46 -4.61
N ALA A 276 3.76 3.86 -5.59
CA ALA A 276 3.48 5.05 -6.38
C ALA A 276 2.45 4.70 -7.45
N ARG A 277 1.37 5.49 -7.55
CA ARG A 277 0.38 5.32 -8.63
C ARG A 277 0.62 6.35 -9.71
N ILE A 278 0.72 5.87 -10.94
CA ILE A 278 0.81 6.68 -12.15
C ILE A 278 -0.56 6.69 -12.82
N GLY A 279 -0.99 7.87 -13.26
CA GLY A 279 -2.09 8.06 -14.19
C GLY A 279 -1.60 8.59 -15.54
N VAL A 280 -2.26 8.16 -16.62
CA VAL A 280 -2.09 8.74 -17.95
C VAL A 280 -3.46 9.05 -18.54
N ARG A 281 -3.62 10.22 -19.15
CA ARG A 281 -4.79 10.61 -19.93
C ARG A 281 -4.39 10.88 -21.37
N ASP A 282 -5.26 10.54 -22.30
CA ASP A 282 -5.08 10.81 -23.73
C ASP A 282 -5.87 12.05 -24.18
N VAL A 283 -5.78 12.40 -25.47
CA VAL A 283 -6.45 13.60 -26.02
C VAL A 283 -7.97 13.56 -25.96
N ALA A 284 -8.54 12.37 -25.91
CA ALA A 284 -9.97 12.15 -25.81
C ALA A 284 -10.42 12.09 -24.34
N GLY A 285 -9.50 12.35 -23.39
CA GLY A 285 -9.73 12.33 -21.96
C GLY A 285 -9.72 10.94 -21.33
N ARG A 286 -9.51 9.87 -22.12
CA ARG A 286 -9.50 8.49 -21.61
C ARG A 286 -8.28 8.28 -20.71
N ALA A 287 -8.48 7.58 -19.60
CA ALA A 287 -7.45 7.35 -18.60
C ALA A 287 -7.04 5.89 -18.46
N ALA A 288 -5.81 5.69 -17.99
CA ALA A 288 -5.33 4.44 -17.41
C ALA A 288 -4.44 4.74 -16.19
N SER A 289 -4.28 3.73 -15.32
CA SER A 289 -3.40 3.84 -14.15
C SER A 289 -2.54 2.60 -13.96
N TRP A 290 -1.41 2.76 -13.27
CA TRP A 290 -0.46 1.69 -12.97
C TRP A 290 0.20 1.92 -11.61
N ASP A 291 0.37 0.86 -10.83
CA ASP A 291 1.05 0.90 -9.53
C ASP A 291 2.48 0.41 -9.63
N ILE A 292 3.41 1.18 -9.08
CA ILE A 292 4.83 0.87 -9.03
C ILE A 292 5.22 0.67 -7.56
N PRO A 293 5.45 -0.58 -7.11
CA PRO A 293 6.11 -0.84 -5.84
C PRO A 293 7.51 -0.22 -5.87
N TRP A 294 7.84 0.59 -4.88
CA TRP A 294 9.13 1.28 -4.82
C TRP A 294 9.74 1.16 -3.43
N THR A 295 10.90 0.52 -3.35
CA THR A 295 11.70 0.45 -2.13
C THR A 295 12.81 1.49 -2.18
N ILE A 296 12.79 2.42 -1.22
CA ILE A 296 13.88 3.36 -0.99
C ILE A 296 14.66 2.89 0.23
N THR A 297 15.96 2.69 0.08
CA THR A 297 16.86 2.27 1.16
C THR A 297 17.81 3.40 1.54
N ASP A 298 18.12 3.51 2.82
CA ASP A 298 19.21 4.36 3.30
C ASP A 298 20.31 3.45 3.86
N PRO A 299 21.44 3.29 3.15
CA PRO A 299 22.54 2.44 3.61
C PRO A 299 23.31 3.05 4.78
N SER A 300 23.00 4.30 5.17
CA SER A 300 23.56 4.97 6.34
C SER A 300 22.67 4.91 7.58
N ALA A 301 21.47 4.32 7.46
CA ALA A 301 20.55 4.14 8.57
C ALA A 301 20.83 2.82 9.30
N HIS A 302 21.12 2.89 10.60
CA HIS A 302 21.35 1.73 11.46
C HIS A 302 20.52 1.84 12.72
N ARG A 303 20.15 0.70 13.33
CA ARG A 303 19.32 0.68 14.54
C ARG A 303 20.14 0.69 15.83
N TYR A 304 21.35 0.15 15.80
CA TYR A 304 22.18 0.00 16.97
C TYR A 304 23.52 0.69 16.78
N VAL A 305 24.03 1.28 17.85
CA VAL A 305 25.40 1.80 17.93
C VAL A 305 26.10 1.28 19.16
N LYS A 306 27.42 1.13 19.08
CA LYS A 306 28.26 0.67 20.19
C LYS A 306 29.52 1.50 20.31
N LEU A 307 29.73 2.08 21.48
CA LEU A 307 30.99 2.70 21.88
C LEU A 307 31.77 1.70 22.74
N VAL A 308 32.96 1.33 22.29
CA VAL A 308 33.89 0.46 23.02
C VAL A 308 35.02 1.31 23.58
N SER A 309 35.23 1.26 24.89
CA SER A 309 36.33 1.91 25.60
C SER A 309 37.45 0.89 25.86
N TYR A 310 38.68 1.23 25.49
CA TYR A 310 39.86 0.39 25.67
C TYR A 310 40.79 0.88 26.78
N SER A 311 40.71 2.16 27.13
CA SER A 311 41.58 2.75 28.17
C SER A 311 40.93 4.00 28.77
N SER A 312 41.41 4.39 29.96
CA SER A 312 41.02 5.63 30.63
C SER A 312 42.20 6.60 30.74
N GLN A 313 41.90 7.89 30.91
CA GLN A 313 42.91 8.94 30.98
C GLN A 313 43.88 8.79 32.16
N ASN A 314 43.41 8.24 33.28
CA ASN A 314 44.22 8.05 34.48
C ASN A 314 44.79 6.62 34.64
N GLY A 315 44.65 5.77 33.60
CA GLY A 315 45.16 4.39 33.59
C GLY A 315 44.41 3.42 34.50
N GLN A 316 43.29 3.83 35.10
CA GLN A 316 42.43 2.95 35.89
C GLN A 316 41.53 2.10 34.96
N PRO A 317 41.06 0.92 35.38
CA PRO A 317 40.27 0.01 34.55
C PRO A 317 38.79 0.41 34.43
N PHE A 318 38.47 1.70 34.51
CA PHE A 318 37.09 2.18 34.58
C PHE A 318 36.72 3.02 33.35
N SER A 319 35.43 3.09 33.05
CA SER A 319 34.88 4.01 32.05
C SER A 319 33.61 4.66 32.55
N GLY A 320 33.39 5.90 32.16
CA GLY A 320 32.19 6.64 32.50
C GLY A 320 32.09 7.93 31.69
N LEU A 321 30.85 8.32 31.44
CA LEU A 321 30.49 9.52 30.70
C LEU A 321 29.13 10.03 31.16
N ALA A 322 28.91 11.34 31.00
CA ALA A 322 27.67 12.00 31.38
C ALA A 322 26.62 11.86 30.28
N GLU A 323 26.95 12.21 29.04
CA GLU A 323 25.99 12.23 27.94
C GLU A 323 26.60 11.69 26.65
N PHE A 324 25.78 11.01 25.86
CA PHE A 324 26.07 10.51 24.52
C PHE A 324 24.96 10.96 23.56
N ASN A 325 25.33 11.37 22.35
CA ASN A 325 24.37 11.60 21.28
C ASN A 325 24.96 11.28 19.91
N LEU A 326 24.11 10.96 18.94
CA LEU A 326 24.46 10.89 17.52
C LEU A 326 24.21 12.24 16.86
N LEU A 327 24.87 12.47 15.73
CA LEU A 327 24.80 13.73 15.00
C LEU A 327 24.24 13.53 13.59
N ASP A 328 23.46 14.49 13.11
CA ASP A 328 23.05 14.57 11.70
C ASP A 328 24.17 15.08 10.79
N ALA A 329 23.88 15.25 9.49
CA ALA A 329 24.85 15.75 8.51
C ALA A 329 25.30 17.20 8.75
N ALA A 330 24.51 18.00 9.46
CA ALA A 330 24.85 19.37 9.86
C ALA A 330 25.69 19.41 11.15
N GLY A 331 25.83 18.27 11.84
CA GLY A 331 26.51 18.18 13.13
C GLY A 331 25.59 18.49 14.31
N GLU A 332 24.27 18.51 14.10
CA GLU A 332 23.29 18.74 15.16
C GLU A 332 22.90 17.42 15.84
N PRO A 333 22.64 17.42 17.17
CA PRO A 333 22.31 16.19 17.88
C PRO A 333 20.94 15.63 17.50
N LEU A 334 20.87 14.30 17.35
CA LEU A 334 19.60 13.61 17.05
C LEU A 334 18.66 13.60 18.27
N ASP A 335 17.35 13.48 17.98
CA ASP A 335 16.34 13.21 18.99
C ASP A 335 16.51 11.77 19.52
N ARG A 336 16.63 11.68 20.85
CA ARG A 336 16.87 10.43 21.58
C ARG A 336 15.58 9.79 22.10
N SER A 337 14.42 10.32 21.70
CA SER A 337 13.12 9.77 22.08
C SER A 337 13.00 8.30 21.66
N GLY A 338 12.78 7.42 22.65
CA GLY A 338 12.66 5.98 22.43
C GLY A 338 13.99 5.21 22.44
N TRP A 339 15.14 5.89 22.57
CA TRP A 339 16.42 5.21 22.69
C TRP A 339 16.55 4.46 24.01
N GLN A 340 17.28 3.35 23.99
CA GLN A 340 17.60 2.55 25.17
C GLN A 340 19.11 2.30 25.24
N ALA A 341 19.70 2.48 26.42
CA ALA A 341 21.13 2.26 26.64
C ALA A 341 21.37 1.03 27.51
N SER A 342 22.41 0.27 27.18
CA SER A 342 22.93 -0.85 27.97
C SER A 342 24.44 -0.85 27.96
N ALA A 343 25.08 -1.44 28.97
CA ALA A 343 26.53 -1.48 29.06
C ALA A 343 27.04 -2.85 29.51
N SER A 344 28.32 -3.13 29.22
CA SER A 344 29.01 -4.34 29.70
C SER A 344 29.17 -4.37 31.23
N SER A 345 29.18 -3.19 31.87
CA SER A 345 29.27 -3.03 33.31
C SER A 345 28.64 -1.70 33.76
N GLU A 346 28.04 -1.70 34.94
CA GLU A 346 27.44 -0.53 35.58
C GLU A 346 27.75 -0.55 37.08
N GLU A 347 28.06 0.61 37.64
CA GLU A 347 28.14 0.80 39.08
C GLU A 347 26.73 1.11 39.63
N THR A 348 26.10 0.12 40.25
CA THR A 348 24.76 0.25 40.84
C THR A 348 24.72 -0.01 42.34
N SER A 349 25.87 -0.30 42.96
CA SER A 349 25.96 -0.69 44.37
C SER A 349 26.29 0.49 45.26
N SER A 350 27.21 1.35 44.84
CA SER A 350 27.63 2.54 45.59
C SER A 350 27.10 3.85 45.01
N GLU A 351 26.68 3.86 43.75
CA GLU A 351 26.06 5.00 43.07
C GLU A 351 25.05 4.53 42.00
N ASN A 352 24.46 5.48 41.26
CA ASN A 352 23.48 5.21 40.20
C ASN A 352 24.12 5.36 38.81
N GLY A 353 25.23 4.66 38.59
CA GLY A 353 26.07 4.71 37.38
C GLY A 353 25.53 3.90 36.20
N ARG A 354 24.21 3.95 35.93
CA ARG A 354 23.55 3.16 34.89
C ARG A 354 23.78 3.71 33.48
N ALA A 355 23.81 2.84 32.47
CA ALA A 355 23.95 3.20 31.06
C ALA A 355 22.85 4.18 30.61
N SER A 356 21.63 4.06 31.14
CA SER A 356 20.53 4.98 30.83
C SER A 356 20.85 6.45 31.13
N ARG A 357 21.84 6.73 31.98
CA ARG A 357 22.30 8.10 32.29
C ARG A 357 22.97 8.77 31.10
N THR A 358 23.56 8.01 30.18
CA THR A 358 24.19 8.61 28.99
C THR A 358 23.19 9.25 28.04
N ILE A 359 21.89 9.01 28.20
CA ILE A 359 20.85 9.50 27.30
C ILE A 359 19.71 10.24 28.03
N ASP A 360 19.89 10.61 29.31
CA ASP A 360 18.83 11.21 30.11
C ASP A 360 18.78 12.75 30.05
N GLY A 361 19.75 13.38 29.37
CA GLY A 361 19.79 14.83 29.15
C GLY A 361 20.32 15.61 30.35
N GLN A 362 20.87 14.94 31.35
CA GLN A 362 21.36 15.56 32.57
C GLN A 362 22.88 15.39 32.69
N THR A 363 23.60 16.49 32.44
CA THR A 363 25.07 16.51 32.46
C THR A 363 25.72 16.26 33.83
N ASN A 364 24.92 16.21 34.90
CA ASN A 364 25.35 15.93 36.26
C ASN A 364 25.05 14.48 36.71
N THR A 365 24.43 13.66 35.85
CA THR A 365 24.35 12.21 36.05
C THR A 365 25.39 11.53 35.16
N ILE A 366 25.78 10.29 35.49
CA ILE A 366 26.81 9.57 34.75
C ILE A 366 26.46 8.09 34.62
N TRP A 367 26.86 7.48 33.51
CA TRP A 367 27.20 6.06 33.50
C TRP A 367 28.61 5.90 34.03
N HIS A 368 28.84 4.84 34.82
CA HIS A 368 30.17 4.45 35.25
C HIS A 368 30.22 2.92 35.37
N THR A 369 31.32 2.30 34.93
CA THR A 369 31.57 0.87 35.11
C THR A 369 31.71 0.52 36.59
N ALA A 370 31.36 -0.71 36.98
CA ALA A 370 31.46 -1.14 38.38
C ALA A 370 32.87 -0.91 38.96
N TYR A 371 32.92 -0.33 40.16
CA TYR A 371 34.15 -0.21 40.96
C TYR A 371 33.98 -0.74 42.38
N SER A 372 32.76 -0.85 42.89
CA SER A 372 32.48 -1.25 44.27
C SER A 372 32.03 -2.70 44.40
N ALA A 373 31.25 -3.20 43.43
CA ALA A 373 30.84 -4.61 43.35
C ALA A 373 31.83 -5.50 42.59
N GLY A 374 32.89 -4.90 42.03
CA GLY A 374 33.91 -5.56 41.23
C GLY A 374 34.70 -4.54 40.41
N THR A 375 35.72 -5.01 39.71
CA THR A 375 36.55 -4.19 38.82
C THR A 375 36.77 -4.92 37.50
N PRO A 376 35.75 -4.97 36.61
CA PRO A 376 35.88 -5.66 35.33
C PRO A 376 36.99 -5.03 34.49
N PRO A 377 37.82 -5.82 33.79
CA PRO A 377 38.86 -5.28 32.93
C PRO A 377 38.28 -4.72 31.63
N PHE A 378 39.05 -3.86 30.95
CA PHE A 378 38.78 -3.45 29.58
C PHE A 378 38.73 -4.66 28.61
N PRO A 379 38.03 -4.54 27.47
CA PRO A 379 37.24 -3.39 27.02
C PRO A 379 35.87 -3.27 27.71
N HIS A 380 35.37 -2.04 27.80
CA HIS A 380 34.00 -1.75 28.24
C HIS A 380 33.14 -1.32 27.07
N GLU A 381 31.89 -1.77 27.03
CA GLU A 381 30.98 -1.49 25.93
C GLU A 381 29.76 -0.70 26.42
N LEU A 382 29.36 0.32 25.66
CA LEU A 382 28.07 1.01 25.78
C LEU A 382 27.32 0.83 24.46
N VAL A 383 26.14 0.24 24.51
CA VAL A 383 25.27 -0.02 23.36
C VAL A 383 24.00 0.82 23.48
N ILE A 384 23.64 1.49 22.39
CA ILE A 384 22.38 2.23 22.27
C ILE A 384 21.52 1.57 21.18
N ASP A 385 20.31 1.13 21.55
CA ASP A 385 19.24 0.78 20.61
C ASP A 385 18.44 2.05 20.34
N LEU A 386 18.41 2.48 19.08
CA LEU A 386 17.73 3.70 18.65
C LEU A 386 16.20 3.50 18.54
N GLY A 387 15.70 2.27 18.71
CA GLY A 387 14.29 1.89 18.59
C GLY A 387 13.84 1.66 17.14
N SER A 388 14.36 2.45 16.20
CA SER A 388 14.22 2.29 14.75
C SER A 388 15.53 2.65 14.04
N PRO A 389 15.76 2.20 12.79
CA PRO A 389 16.92 2.63 12.02
C PRO A 389 16.95 4.15 11.84
N GLN A 390 18.08 4.78 12.17
CA GLN A 390 18.31 6.22 12.01
C GLN A 390 19.64 6.46 11.29
N SER A 391 19.67 7.49 10.44
CA SER A 391 20.89 7.90 9.73
C SER A 391 21.67 8.91 10.56
N PHE A 392 22.98 8.71 10.69
CA PHE A 392 23.85 9.57 11.49
C PHE A 392 25.22 9.75 10.82
N HIS A 393 25.87 10.87 11.12
CA HIS A 393 27.14 11.29 10.49
C HIS A 393 28.25 11.54 11.51
N GLY A 394 27.96 11.33 12.79
CA GLY A 394 28.92 11.45 13.87
C GLY A 394 28.29 11.13 15.20
N PHE A 395 29.06 11.32 16.27
CA PHE A 395 28.59 11.22 17.63
C PHE A 395 29.31 12.21 18.54
N THR A 396 28.71 12.43 19.72
CA THR A 396 29.30 13.18 20.82
C THR A 396 29.37 12.33 22.08
N CYS A 397 30.39 12.57 22.88
CA CYS A 397 30.58 11.96 24.18
C CYS A 397 30.99 13.06 25.17
N LEU A 398 30.14 13.35 26.15
CA LEU A 398 30.44 14.27 27.23
C LEU A 398 31.06 13.48 28.39
N PRO A 399 32.34 13.72 28.74
CA PRO A 399 32.94 13.09 29.91
C PRO A 399 32.16 13.43 31.18
N ARG A 400 32.31 12.63 32.22
CA ARG A 400 31.78 12.98 33.55
C ARG A 400 32.26 14.37 34.01
N GLN A 401 31.40 15.11 34.71
CA GLN A 401 31.66 16.51 35.10
C GLN A 401 32.17 16.67 36.54
N ASP A 402 32.15 15.60 37.32
CA ASP A 402 32.38 15.60 38.77
C ASP A 402 33.73 15.00 39.19
N GLY A 403 34.53 14.46 38.26
CA GLY A 403 35.85 13.91 38.57
C GLY A 403 36.61 13.32 37.37
N PRO A 404 37.87 12.87 37.55
CA PRO A 404 38.68 12.28 36.47
C PRO A 404 38.55 10.76 36.33
N ASN A 405 38.02 10.06 37.34
CA ASN A 405 37.94 8.59 37.33
C ASN A 405 36.99 8.09 36.23
N GLY A 406 37.46 7.22 35.34
CA GLY A 406 36.63 6.65 34.28
C GLY A 406 36.52 7.51 33.02
N ARG A 407 37.19 8.66 32.94
CA ARG A 407 37.24 9.41 31.67
C ARG A 407 37.88 8.54 30.58
N ILE A 408 37.13 8.28 29.53
CA ILE A 408 37.56 7.45 28.40
C ILE A 408 38.72 8.13 27.68
N LYS A 409 39.74 7.36 27.33
CA LYS A 409 40.83 7.78 26.46
C LYS A 409 40.66 7.12 25.09
N SER A 410 41.04 5.86 24.95
CA SER A 410 40.99 5.16 23.66
C SER A 410 39.63 4.50 23.42
N TYR A 411 39.06 4.70 22.24
CA TYR A 411 37.75 4.17 21.87
C TYR A 411 37.71 3.59 20.45
N ALA A 412 36.71 2.74 20.20
CA ALA A 412 36.20 2.44 18.87
C ALA A 412 34.67 2.52 18.86
N PHE A 413 34.11 2.94 17.73
CA PHE A 413 32.68 3.13 17.51
C PHE A 413 32.20 2.20 16.40
N PHE A 414 31.07 1.53 16.62
CA PHE A 414 30.47 0.57 15.70
C PHE A 414 28.98 0.86 15.53
N PHE A 415 28.40 0.37 14.45
CA PHE A 415 26.96 0.37 14.22
C PHE A 415 26.49 -1.01 13.72
N SER A 416 25.20 -1.26 13.85
CA SER A 416 24.59 -2.55 13.50
C SER A 416 23.10 -2.40 13.21
N ASP A 417 22.57 -3.27 12.37
CA ASP A 417 21.14 -3.36 12.08
C ASP A 417 20.42 -4.33 13.03
N ASP A 418 21.14 -5.31 13.60
CA ASP A 418 20.60 -6.41 14.40
C ASP A 418 21.05 -6.41 15.88
N GLY A 419 22.03 -5.55 16.22
CA GLY A 419 22.60 -5.46 17.57
C GLY A 419 23.54 -6.60 17.93
N ILE A 420 23.84 -7.49 16.97
CA ILE A 420 24.64 -8.71 17.13
C ILE A 420 25.88 -8.63 16.23
N SER A 421 25.69 -8.23 14.98
CA SER A 421 26.69 -8.15 13.92
C SER A 421 27.16 -6.70 13.76
N TRP A 422 28.40 -6.40 14.17
CA TRP A 422 28.90 -5.02 14.30
C TRP A 422 29.87 -4.56 13.20
N GLY A 423 30.29 -5.46 12.31
CA GLY A 423 31.23 -5.12 11.22
C GLY A 423 32.56 -4.54 11.71
N ASN A 424 33.15 -3.64 10.90
CA ASN A 424 34.37 -2.91 11.23
C ASN A 424 34.05 -1.63 12.02
N ALA A 425 35.03 -1.12 12.77
CA ALA A 425 34.88 0.16 13.45
C ALA A 425 34.65 1.30 12.44
N ALA A 426 33.60 2.09 12.67
CA ALA A 426 33.27 3.27 11.87
C ALA A 426 34.15 4.48 12.25
N ALA A 427 34.63 4.51 13.49
CA ALA A 427 35.65 5.43 13.97
C ALA A 427 36.43 4.80 15.13
N GLU A 428 37.68 5.19 15.29
CA GLU A 428 38.52 4.85 16.44
C GLU A 428 39.50 5.99 16.71
N GLY A 429 39.94 6.11 17.97
CA GLY A 429 40.90 7.15 18.34
C GLY A 429 41.01 7.36 19.84
N ASP A 430 41.65 8.47 20.20
CA ASP A 430 41.83 8.90 21.58
C ASP A 430 41.06 10.22 21.82
N PHE A 431 40.27 10.27 22.90
CA PHE A 431 39.69 11.52 23.40
C PHE A 431 40.72 12.34 24.18
N ALA A 432 40.53 13.66 24.22
CA ALA A 432 41.32 14.55 25.05
C ALA A 432 40.91 14.41 26.53
N ASP A 433 41.86 14.55 27.46
CA ASP A 433 41.54 14.61 28.90
C ASP A 433 40.93 15.97 29.24
N GLY A 434 39.83 15.94 29.98
CA GLY A 434 39.08 17.11 30.40
C GLY A 434 37.59 16.80 30.56
N THR A 435 36.80 17.85 30.72
CA THR A 435 35.34 17.79 30.83
C THR A 435 34.62 18.30 29.59
N ALA A 436 35.37 18.75 28.58
CA ALA A 436 34.82 19.26 27.33
C ALA A 436 34.15 18.15 26.52
N LEU A 437 33.05 18.50 25.83
CA LEU A 437 32.35 17.62 24.90
C LEU A 437 33.31 17.13 23.81
N GLN A 438 33.38 15.82 23.63
CA GLN A 438 34.13 15.21 22.53
C GLN A 438 33.19 15.02 21.35
N THR A 439 33.61 15.45 20.16
CA THR A 439 32.82 15.34 18.92
C THR A 439 33.61 14.60 17.86
N VAL A 440 33.00 13.58 17.25
CA VAL A 440 33.61 12.75 16.21
C VAL A 440 32.65 12.67 15.05
N MET A 441 33.04 13.21 13.90
CA MET A 441 32.30 13.06 12.65
C MET A 441 32.89 11.89 11.86
N PHE A 442 32.02 11.03 11.32
CA PHE A 442 32.43 10.00 10.38
C PHE A 442 32.86 10.69 9.09
N GLN A 443 34.02 10.31 8.55
CA GLN A 443 34.45 10.86 7.28
C GLN A 443 33.42 10.49 6.21
N SER A 444 32.99 11.45 5.40
CA SER A 444 32.16 11.16 4.26
C SER A 444 32.95 10.22 3.36
N VAL A 445 32.54 8.96 3.29
CA VAL A 445 33.04 8.06 2.26
C VAL A 445 32.50 8.64 0.96
N ALA A 446 33.32 9.43 0.28
CA ALA A 446 33.06 9.79 -1.09
C ALA A 446 33.00 8.46 -1.83
N ASN A 447 31.78 7.97 -2.10
CA ASN A 447 31.51 6.72 -2.78
C ASN A 447 32.19 6.75 -4.15
N ARG A 448 33.46 6.36 -4.18
CA ARG A 448 34.19 5.95 -5.37
C ARG A 448 33.73 4.55 -5.70
N TYR A 449 32.58 4.45 -6.35
CA TYR A 449 32.33 3.39 -7.32
C TYR A 449 31.71 4.01 -8.57
N VAL A 450 32.62 4.34 -9.49
CA VAL A 450 32.37 4.34 -10.93
C VAL A 450 32.65 2.91 -11.38
N LYS A 451 31.62 2.14 -11.74
CA LYS A 451 31.30 1.70 -13.10
C LYS A 451 30.20 0.65 -13.08
#